data_AF-A0A6I0QAH3-F1
#
_entry.id   AF-A0A6I0QAH3-F1
#
_cell.length_a   1.000
_cell.length_b   1.000
_cell.length_c   1.000
_cell.angle_alpha   90.00
_cell.angle_beta   90.00
_cell.angle_gamma   90.00
#
_symmetry.space_group_name_H-M   'P 1'
#
loop_
_entity.id
_entity.type
_entity.pdbx_description
1 polymer ?
#
loop_
_entity_poly.entity_id
_entity_poly.type
_entity_poly.pdbx_seq_one_letter_code
_entity_poly.pdbx_strand_id
1 'polypeptide(L)'
;MKRLSILLCLIVLGAFFMSHATFAQTSFSIPPKSYPVNVPFKCDAGVDRYWHVTSVTCTGRANGGYKFQIKGVAQKTSRSLPIDLFYLMPGNRIKTAGTYYFPRIEEGKTFSFEVVSAFSGYAPSKFNGFLISSEVLQRTLQQELEEQKETDKDTPERRFGMPTTPKEDRREPAQSKVSPNKVYKGSEVDKEPEYPGGNQALLADIARSIRYPMICKQQKIQGDVLVSFIVEKDGSVSDVTAVKKVHANLNTEAVRVVKSLKEWTPGIKDGQPVRVQSAVYVTFSL
;
A
#
# COMPACT_ATOMS: atom_id res chain seq x y z
N MET A 1 11.41 -18.10 -56.84
CA MET A 1 10.39 -19.17 -56.77
C MET A 1 10.69 -19.98 -55.51
N LYS A 2 9.87 -20.21 -54.49
CA LYS A 2 8.48 -19.92 -54.09
C LYS A 2 8.49 -20.04 -52.55
N ARG A 3 8.09 -19.00 -51.81
CA ARG A 3 7.01 -18.98 -50.80
C ARG A 3 6.53 -20.38 -50.33
N LEU A 4 6.78 -20.69 -49.05
CA LEU A 4 6.08 -21.61 -48.11
C LEU A 4 7.15 -21.97 -47.05
N SER A 5 7.12 -21.52 -45.79
CA SER A 5 6.11 -21.90 -44.79
C SER A 5 6.17 -20.93 -43.61
N ILE A 6 5.35 -19.88 -43.65
CA ILE A 6 5.01 -19.02 -42.48
C ILE A 6 3.74 -19.59 -41.81
N LEU A 7 3.65 -20.92 -41.72
CA LEU A 7 2.47 -21.61 -41.20
C LEU A 7 2.88 -22.77 -40.29
N LEU A 8 3.69 -22.47 -39.28
CA LEU A 8 3.98 -23.41 -38.18
C LEU A 8 4.07 -22.69 -36.82
N CYS A 9 3.26 -21.64 -36.61
CA CYS A 9 3.18 -20.91 -35.33
C CYS A 9 1.74 -20.73 -34.81
N LEU A 10 0.78 -21.53 -35.30
CA LEU A 10 -0.64 -21.43 -34.90
C LEU A 10 -1.22 -22.71 -34.29
N ILE A 11 -0.37 -23.66 -33.84
CA ILE A 11 -0.82 -24.87 -33.13
C ILE A 11 0.04 -25.12 -31.87
N VAL A 12 0.23 -24.08 -31.07
CA VAL A 12 0.54 -24.21 -29.62
C VAL A 12 -0.43 -23.32 -28.81
N LEU A 13 -1.61 -23.05 -29.37
CA LEU A 13 -2.79 -22.57 -28.62
C LEU A 13 -3.67 -23.78 -28.31
N GLY A 14 -3.20 -24.61 -27.37
CA GLY A 14 -3.88 -25.84 -27.02
C GLY A 14 -3.50 -26.29 -25.63
N ALA A 15 -4.34 -25.95 -24.67
CA ALA A 15 -4.48 -26.61 -23.37
C ALA A 15 -3.25 -26.56 -22.43
N PHE A 16 -3.08 -25.43 -21.73
CA PHE A 16 -2.76 -25.54 -20.31
C PHE A 16 -4.05 -25.35 -19.52
N PHE A 17 -4.60 -26.50 -19.11
CA PHE A 17 -5.75 -26.63 -18.23
C PHE A 17 -5.62 -25.66 -17.05
N MET A 18 -6.53 -24.68 -16.96
CA MET A 18 -6.83 -24.04 -15.69
C MET A 18 -7.38 -25.13 -14.76
N SER A 19 -6.53 -25.64 -13.88
CA SER A 19 -6.97 -26.35 -12.68
C SER A 19 -7.73 -25.36 -11.81
N HIS A 20 -9.02 -25.17 -12.09
CA HIS A 20 -9.94 -24.61 -11.13
C HIS A 20 -10.22 -25.70 -10.10
N ALA A 21 -9.33 -25.82 -9.12
CA ALA A 21 -9.69 -26.43 -7.86
C ALA A 21 -10.89 -25.64 -7.31
N THR A 22 -12.09 -26.19 -7.49
CA THR A 22 -13.33 -25.63 -6.96
C THR A 22 -13.28 -25.88 -5.45
N PHE A 23 -12.67 -24.94 -4.73
CA PHE A 23 -12.63 -25.00 -3.28
C PHE A 23 -14.07 -24.80 -2.79
N ALA A 24 -14.68 -25.86 -2.25
CA ALA A 24 -15.97 -25.76 -1.57
C ALA A 24 -15.85 -24.68 -0.50
N GLN A 25 -16.63 -23.61 -0.63
CA GLN A 25 -16.45 -22.40 0.15
C GLN A 25 -17.06 -22.60 1.55
N THR A 26 -16.32 -23.25 2.45
CA THR A 26 -16.77 -23.52 3.80
C THR A 26 -16.78 -22.24 4.62
N SER A 27 -17.97 -21.77 5.01
CA SER A 27 -18.12 -20.58 5.86
C SER A 27 -17.65 -20.86 7.29
N PHE A 28 -16.76 -20.03 7.82
CA PHE A 28 -16.41 -19.97 9.24
C PHE A 28 -17.54 -19.32 10.04
N SER A 29 -17.89 -19.90 11.20
CA SER A 29 -18.97 -19.41 12.06
C SER A 29 -18.43 -18.99 13.42
N ILE A 30 -19.00 -17.91 13.95
CA ILE A 30 -18.68 -17.36 15.26
C ILE A 30 -19.94 -17.44 16.15
N PRO A 31 -19.84 -17.93 17.41
CA PRO A 31 -18.65 -18.48 18.04
C PRO A 31 -18.29 -19.89 17.52
N PRO A 32 -17.00 -20.25 17.46
CA PRO A 32 -16.57 -21.62 17.16
C PRO A 32 -16.81 -22.57 18.35
N LYS A 33 -16.78 -23.88 18.09
CA LYS A 33 -16.96 -24.94 19.10
C LYS A 33 -15.83 -24.99 20.14
N SER A 34 -14.62 -24.63 19.75
CA SER A 34 -13.42 -24.62 20.59
C SER A 34 -12.43 -23.57 20.12
N TYR A 35 -11.50 -23.21 20.99
CA TYR A 35 -10.35 -22.36 20.69
C TYR A 35 -9.05 -23.09 21.04
N PRO A 36 -7.93 -22.79 20.37
CA PRO A 36 -7.83 -21.98 19.16
C PRO A 36 -8.46 -22.68 17.93
N VAL A 37 -8.94 -21.91 16.95
CA VAL A 37 -9.45 -22.46 15.69
C VAL A 37 -8.88 -21.71 14.49
N ASN A 38 -8.49 -22.45 13.46
CA ASN A 38 -8.00 -21.86 12.21
C ASN A 38 -9.14 -21.16 11.47
N VAL A 39 -8.86 -19.95 11.02
CA VAL A 39 -9.76 -19.14 10.21
C VAL A 39 -9.19 -19.13 8.80
N PRO A 40 -9.98 -19.46 7.76
CA PRO A 40 -9.53 -19.33 6.40
C PRO A 40 -9.13 -17.88 6.11
N PHE A 41 -8.14 -17.68 5.24
CA PHE A 41 -7.73 -16.35 4.83
C PHE A 41 -7.21 -16.35 3.39
N LYS A 42 -7.14 -15.15 2.83
CA LYS A 42 -6.44 -14.82 1.60
C LYS A 42 -5.57 -13.60 1.86
N CYS A 43 -4.45 -13.52 1.17
CA CYS A 43 -3.63 -12.33 1.10
C CYS A 43 -3.72 -11.78 -0.32
N ASP A 44 -3.66 -10.46 -0.45
CA ASP A 44 -3.34 -9.90 -1.75
C ASP A 44 -1.87 -10.17 -2.11
N ALA A 45 -1.51 -9.98 -3.38
CA ALA A 45 -0.18 -10.29 -3.88
C ALA A 45 0.93 -9.43 -3.23
N GLY A 46 0.62 -8.18 -2.85
CA GLY A 46 1.58 -7.30 -2.19
C GLY A 46 1.88 -7.78 -0.77
N VAL A 47 0.84 -8.13 -0.02
CA VAL A 47 0.98 -8.77 1.29
C VAL A 47 1.74 -10.08 1.14
N ASP A 48 1.36 -10.99 0.24
CA ASP A 48 2.04 -12.29 0.11
C ASP A 48 3.53 -12.17 -0.29
N ARG A 49 3.87 -11.17 -1.14
CA ARG A 49 5.25 -10.88 -1.57
C ARG A 49 6.19 -10.48 -0.42
N TYR A 50 5.69 -9.80 0.59
CA TYR A 50 6.49 -9.27 1.70
C TYR A 50 6.24 -10.04 3.01
N TRP A 51 5.00 -10.43 3.23
CA TRP A 51 4.41 -11.01 4.42
C TRP A 51 3.70 -12.29 4.04
N HIS A 52 4.45 -13.39 3.92
CA HIS A 52 3.84 -14.67 3.66
C HIS A 52 3.13 -15.15 4.93
N VAL A 53 1.83 -14.86 5.02
CA VAL A 53 0.98 -15.25 6.15
C VAL A 53 0.76 -16.75 6.08
N THR A 54 1.12 -17.46 7.14
CA THR A 54 1.04 -18.92 7.24
C THR A 54 -0.20 -19.38 7.98
N SER A 55 -0.73 -18.58 8.90
CA SER A 55 -1.95 -18.94 9.65
C SER A 55 -2.68 -17.71 10.19
N VAL A 56 -4.01 -17.77 10.19
CA VAL A 56 -4.90 -16.92 10.98
C VAL A 56 -5.70 -17.81 11.93
N THR A 57 -5.68 -17.50 13.22
CA THR A 57 -6.28 -18.35 14.25
C THR A 57 -7.11 -17.50 15.21
N CYS A 58 -8.38 -17.86 15.40
CA CYS A 58 -9.20 -17.28 16.46
C CYS A 58 -8.80 -17.91 17.79
N THR A 59 -8.27 -17.11 18.71
CA THR A 59 -7.71 -17.58 19.99
C THR A 59 -8.68 -17.49 21.15
N GLY A 60 -9.79 -16.76 20.99
CA GLY A 60 -10.80 -16.63 22.03
C GLY A 60 -11.65 -15.38 21.89
N ARG A 61 -12.49 -15.17 22.90
CA ARG A 61 -13.22 -13.91 23.08
C ARG A 61 -12.27 -12.82 23.58
N ALA A 62 -12.55 -11.58 23.22
CA ALA A 62 -11.87 -10.38 23.72
C ALA A 62 -12.91 -9.30 24.03
N ASN A 63 -12.48 -8.15 24.58
CA ASN A 63 -13.37 -7.05 24.93
C ASN A 63 -14.24 -6.62 23.73
N GLY A 64 -15.52 -6.99 23.81
CA GLY A 64 -16.48 -6.78 22.74
C GLY A 64 -16.38 -7.73 21.55
N GLY A 65 -15.44 -8.67 21.42
CA GLY A 65 -15.41 -9.48 20.20
C GLY A 65 -14.54 -10.71 20.28
N TYR A 66 -13.68 -10.88 19.28
CA TYR A 66 -12.82 -12.04 19.13
C TYR A 66 -11.39 -11.62 18.88
N LYS A 67 -10.46 -12.36 19.49
CA LYS A 67 -9.03 -12.20 19.28
C LYS A 67 -8.59 -13.14 18.18
N PHE A 68 -7.82 -12.61 17.22
CA PHE A 68 -7.21 -13.39 16.17
C PHE A 68 -5.69 -13.21 16.23
N GLN A 69 -4.98 -14.32 16.14
CA GLN A 69 -3.53 -14.35 16.00
C GLN A 69 -3.20 -14.66 14.56
N ILE A 70 -2.32 -13.86 13.96
CA ILE A 70 -1.86 -14.06 12.60
C ILE A 70 -0.35 -14.25 12.65
N LYS A 71 0.12 -15.29 11.97
CA LYS A 71 1.52 -15.66 11.91
C LYS A 71 1.97 -15.76 10.47
N GLY A 72 3.26 -15.58 10.26
CA GLY A 72 3.87 -15.72 8.94
C GLY A 72 5.37 -15.54 8.98
N VAL A 73 5.94 -15.47 7.79
CA VAL A 73 7.37 -15.24 7.56
C VAL A 73 7.54 -13.99 6.69
N ALA A 74 8.47 -13.14 7.08
CA ALA A 74 8.88 -12.00 6.29
C ALA A 74 9.65 -12.48 5.06
N GLN A 75 9.04 -12.41 3.87
CA GLN A 75 9.75 -12.68 2.61
C GLN A 75 10.65 -11.51 2.20
N LYS A 76 10.33 -10.30 2.67
CA LYS A 76 11.14 -9.09 2.47
C LYS A 76 11.05 -8.20 3.70
N THR A 77 12.09 -7.39 3.92
CA THR A 77 12.07 -6.36 4.97
C THR A 77 11.05 -5.29 4.61
N SER A 78 10.18 -4.91 5.55
CA SER A 78 9.25 -3.80 5.37
C SER A 78 9.14 -2.95 6.63
N ARG A 79 8.97 -1.63 6.47
CA ARG A 79 8.69 -0.71 7.58
C ARG A 79 7.33 -0.98 8.22
N SER A 80 7.05 -0.29 9.33
CA SER A 80 5.70 -0.28 9.90
C SER A 80 4.71 0.31 8.89
N LEU A 81 3.61 -0.38 8.64
CA LEU A 81 2.66 -0.02 7.59
C LEU A 81 1.24 -0.47 7.95
N PRO A 82 0.20 0.20 7.42
CA PRO A 82 -1.17 -0.23 7.61
C PRO A 82 -1.46 -1.49 6.77
N ILE A 83 -2.14 -2.45 7.39
CA ILE A 83 -2.77 -3.59 6.75
C ILE A 83 -4.27 -3.52 7.01
N ASP A 84 -5.04 -3.65 5.94
CA ASP A 84 -6.48 -3.73 5.98
C ASP A 84 -6.92 -5.19 6.10
N LEU A 85 -7.74 -5.47 7.10
CA LEU A 85 -8.42 -6.74 7.25
C LEU A 85 -9.87 -6.58 6.79
N PHE A 86 -10.30 -7.51 5.95
CA PHE A 86 -11.67 -7.62 5.48
C PHE A 86 -12.24 -9.00 5.78
N TYR A 87 -13.53 -9.06 6.09
CA TYR A 87 -14.30 -10.29 6.08
C TYR A 87 -14.71 -10.63 4.65
N LEU A 88 -14.31 -11.79 4.17
CA LEU A 88 -14.85 -12.41 2.97
C LEU A 88 -16.22 -12.98 3.32
N MET A 89 -17.30 -12.37 2.84
CA MET A 89 -18.66 -12.83 3.08
C MET A 89 -19.10 -13.83 2.00
N PRO A 90 -20.08 -14.70 2.29
CA PRO A 90 -20.73 -15.51 1.26
C PRO A 90 -21.23 -14.68 0.07
N GLY A 91 -21.21 -15.26 -1.12
CA GLY A 91 -21.58 -14.57 -2.35
C GLY A 91 -20.53 -13.56 -2.85
N ASN A 92 -19.25 -13.82 -2.54
CA ASN A 92 -18.10 -13.01 -2.99
C ASN A 92 -18.14 -11.52 -2.57
N ARG A 93 -18.84 -11.24 -1.46
CA ARG A 93 -18.92 -9.89 -0.87
C ARG A 93 -17.78 -9.67 0.10
N ILE A 94 -17.37 -8.43 0.28
CA ILE A 94 -16.32 -8.04 1.22
C ILE A 94 -16.90 -7.05 2.23
N LYS A 95 -16.60 -7.21 3.53
CA LYS A 95 -16.97 -6.27 4.59
C LYS A 95 -15.71 -5.86 5.36
N THR A 96 -15.51 -4.57 5.60
CA THR A 96 -14.38 -4.07 6.38
C THR A 96 -14.39 -4.64 7.80
N ALA A 97 -13.26 -5.21 8.23
CA ALA A 97 -13.03 -5.62 9.61
C ALA A 97 -12.29 -4.54 10.40
N GLY A 98 -11.29 -3.91 9.77
CA GLY A 98 -10.53 -2.80 10.34
C GLY A 98 -9.15 -2.65 9.69
N THR A 99 -8.49 -1.54 9.98
CA THR A 99 -7.10 -1.28 9.57
C THR A 99 -6.21 -1.36 10.80
N TYR A 100 -5.13 -2.11 10.69
CA TYR A 100 -4.20 -2.36 11.80
C TYR A 100 -2.79 -1.96 11.38
N TYR A 101 -2.04 -1.35 12.31
CA TYR A 101 -0.64 -1.02 12.08
C TYR A 101 0.23 -2.22 12.40
N PHE A 102 0.94 -2.67 11.37
CA PHE A 102 1.88 -3.76 11.46
C PHE A 102 3.27 -3.25 11.77
N PRO A 103 4.00 -3.83 12.75
CA PRO A 103 5.35 -3.39 13.08
C PRO A 103 6.30 -3.68 11.92
N ARG A 104 7.46 -3.02 11.94
CA ARG A 104 8.55 -3.34 11.02
C ARG A 104 8.93 -4.82 11.14
N ILE A 105 9.10 -5.50 10.01
CA ILE A 105 9.62 -6.87 9.94
C ILE A 105 10.90 -6.91 9.11
N GLU A 106 11.79 -7.85 9.45
CA GLU A 106 13.04 -8.08 8.75
C GLU A 106 12.96 -9.40 7.99
N GLU A 107 13.49 -9.40 6.77
CA GLU A 107 13.51 -10.56 5.88
C GLU A 107 14.04 -11.83 6.57
N GLY A 108 13.37 -12.95 6.32
CA GLY A 108 13.68 -14.26 6.90
C GLY A 108 13.17 -14.46 8.33
N LYS A 109 12.74 -13.41 9.04
CA LYS A 109 12.19 -13.56 10.41
C LYS A 109 10.72 -13.96 10.39
N THR A 110 10.34 -14.80 11.35
CA THR A 110 8.93 -15.10 11.63
C THR A 110 8.27 -13.94 12.36
N PHE A 111 7.01 -13.67 12.05
CA PHE A 111 6.19 -12.71 12.79
C PHE A 111 4.95 -13.38 13.40
N SER A 112 4.48 -12.82 14.51
CA SER A 112 3.21 -13.18 15.14
C SER A 112 2.57 -11.91 15.68
N PHE A 113 1.32 -11.68 15.31
CA PHE A 113 0.59 -10.50 15.73
C PHE A 113 -0.82 -10.81 16.17
N GLU A 114 -1.31 -10.06 17.14
CA GLU A 114 -2.66 -10.19 17.65
C GLU A 114 -3.50 -9.01 17.17
N VAL A 115 -4.64 -9.32 16.57
CA VAL A 115 -5.69 -8.34 16.27
C VAL A 115 -6.92 -8.66 17.10
N VAL A 116 -7.49 -7.63 17.70
CA VAL A 116 -8.79 -7.71 18.34
C VAL A 116 -9.80 -7.10 17.39
N SER A 117 -10.75 -7.91 16.93
CA SER A 117 -11.96 -7.36 16.31
C SER A 117 -12.83 -6.84 17.46
N ALA A 118 -12.61 -5.59 17.87
CA ALA A 118 -13.34 -4.98 18.97
C ALA A 118 -14.81 -4.70 18.59
N PHE A 119 -15.69 -4.75 19.60
CA PHE A 119 -17.15 -4.49 19.60
C PHE A 119 -18.10 -5.62 19.14
N SER A 120 -19.08 -5.93 20.00
CA SER A 120 -19.92 -7.11 19.84
C SER A 120 -20.94 -6.80 18.76
N GLY A 121 -21.05 -7.68 17.76
CA GLY A 121 -21.89 -7.44 16.59
C GLY A 121 -21.19 -6.84 15.38
N TYR A 122 -19.91 -6.45 15.46
CA TYR A 122 -19.15 -6.02 14.27
C TYR A 122 -18.63 -7.20 13.43
N ALA A 123 -18.06 -8.21 14.10
CA ALA A 123 -17.67 -9.46 13.47
C ALA A 123 -18.94 -10.21 13.00
N PRO A 124 -19.06 -10.52 11.70
CA PRO A 124 -20.21 -11.24 11.18
C PRO A 124 -20.31 -12.64 11.81
N SER A 125 -21.53 -13.10 12.09
CA SER A 125 -21.79 -14.42 12.66
C SER A 125 -21.31 -15.56 11.76
N LYS A 126 -21.25 -15.32 10.44
CA LYS A 126 -20.68 -16.22 9.43
C LYS A 126 -19.92 -15.45 8.36
N PHE A 127 -18.74 -15.94 8.00
CA PHE A 127 -17.91 -15.41 6.90
C PHE A 127 -16.97 -16.50 6.39
N ASN A 128 -16.50 -16.39 5.14
CA ASN A 128 -15.67 -17.38 4.47
C ASN A 128 -14.17 -17.26 4.78
N GLY A 129 -13.76 -16.23 5.52
CA GLY A 129 -12.38 -16.00 5.93
C GLY A 129 -11.98 -14.53 5.93
N PHE A 130 -10.72 -14.25 6.22
CA PHE A 130 -10.16 -12.91 6.08
C PHE A 130 -9.58 -12.68 4.69
N LEU A 131 -9.67 -11.46 4.18
CA LEU A 131 -8.77 -10.94 3.17
C LEU A 131 -7.84 -9.95 3.87
N ILE A 132 -6.55 -10.22 3.80
CA ILE A 132 -5.49 -9.37 4.34
C ILE A 132 -4.90 -8.62 3.17
N SER A 133 -4.99 -7.29 3.19
CA SER A 133 -4.61 -6.45 2.07
C SER A 133 -3.83 -5.23 2.50
N SER A 134 -2.98 -4.72 1.62
CA SER A 134 -2.28 -3.45 1.84
C SER A 134 -2.11 -2.74 0.53
N GLU A 135 -2.82 -1.62 0.38
CA GLU A 135 -2.67 -0.75 -0.79
C GLU A 135 -1.21 -0.31 -0.98
N VAL A 136 -0.48 -0.09 0.12
CA VAL A 136 0.93 0.27 0.10
C VAL A 136 1.76 -0.84 -0.53
N LEU A 137 1.62 -2.10 -0.08
CA LEU A 137 2.40 -3.22 -0.61
C LEU A 137 1.99 -3.61 -2.03
N GLN A 138 0.70 -3.51 -2.39
CA GLN A 138 0.25 -3.73 -3.76
C GLN A 138 0.88 -2.73 -4.72
N ARG A 139 0.90 -1.44 -4.36
CA ARG A 139 1.55 -0.40 -5.15
C ARG A 139 3.05 -0.66 -5.27
N THR A 140 3.72 -1.07 -4.20
CA THR A 140 5.16 -1.38 -4.26
C THR A 140 5.44 -2.59 -5.15
N LEU A 141 4.66 -3.68 -5.03
CA LEU A 141 4.80 -4.83 -5.91
C LEU A 141 4.60 -4.46 -7.39
N GLN A 142 3.60 -3.63 -7.70
CA GLN A 142 3.36 -3.17 -9.06
C GLN A 142 4.58 -2.42 -9.64
N GLN A 143 5.22 -1.58 -8.83
CA GLN A 143 6.45 -0.88 -9.23
C GLN A 143 7.61 -1.85 -9.47
N GLU A 144 7.83 -2.84 -8.58
CA GLU A 144 8.86 -3.88 -8.77
C GLU A 144 8.65 -4.63 -10.10
N LEU A 145 7.40 -4.97 -10.44
CA LEU A 145 7.06 -5.66 -11.69
C LEU A 145 7.24 -4.79 -12.94
N GLU A 146 7.08 -3.47 -12.82
CA GLU A 146 7.29 -2.51 -13.91
C GLU A 146 8.78 -2.30 -14.18
N GLU A 147 9.58 -2.12 -13.13
CA GLU A 147 11.04 -2.00 -13.22
C GLU A 147 11.67 -3.23 -13.89
N GLN A 148 11.20 -4.43 -13.54
CA GLN A 148 11.63 -5.68 -14.18
C GLN A 148 11.30 -5.73 -15.69
N LYS A 149 10.12 -5.22 -16.08
CA LYS A 149 9.74 -5.14 -17.50
C LYS A 149 10.58 -4.15 -18.29
N GLU A 150 11.05 -3.08 -17.67
CA GLU A 150 11.96 -2.13 -18.31
C GLU A 150 13.37 -2.71 -18.45
N THR A 151 13.86 -3.43 -17.45
CA THR A 151 15.18 -4.11 -17.53
C THR A 151 15.20 -5.24 -18.56
N ASP A 152 14.11 -6.01 -18.68
CA ASP A 152 14.00 -7.06 -19.70
C ASP A 152 13.95 -6.52 -21.14
N LYS A 153 13.42 -5.30 -21.33
CA LYS A 153 13.36 -4.64 -22.65
C LYS A 153 14.71 -4.10 -23.12
N ASP A 154 15.63 -3.82 -22.22
CA ASP A 154 16.95 -3.26 -22.52
C ASP A 154 18.05 -4.33 -22.63
N THR A 155 17.68 -5.61 -22.63
CA THR A 155 18.62 -6.72 -22.86
C THR A 155 18.78 -6.98 -24.37
N PRO A 156 19.90 -6.62 -25.03
CA PRO A 156 20.12 -6.99 -26.41
C PRO A 156 20.48 -8.48 -26.47
N GLU A 157 19.79 -9.20 -27.34
CA GLU A 157 20.03 -10.60 -27.70
C GLU A 157 21.51 -10.80 -28.06
N ARG A 158 22.28 -11.40 -27.14
CA ARG A 158 23.72 -11.66 -27.32
C ARG A 158 23.94 -12.64 -28.47
N ARG A 159 24.28 -12.12 -29.65
CA ARG A 159 24.96 -12.90 -30.69
C ARG A 159 26.40 -13.19 -30.24
N PHE A 160 26.77 -14.47 -30.28
CA PHE A 160 28.11 -14.97 -30.02
C PHE A 160 29.15 -14.33 -30.95
N GLY A 161 30.27 -13.86 -30.40
CA GLY A 161 31.40 -13.37 -31.20
C GLY A 161 32.58 -12.79 -30.41
N MET A 162 33.48 -13.68 -29.96
CA MET A 162 34.92 -13.53 -29.63
C MET A 162 35.45 -12.52 -28.57
N PRO A 163 36.59 -12.87 -27.92
CA PRO A 163 37.11 -12.17 -26.74
C PRO A 163 38.23 -11.17 -27.07
N THR A 164 38.24 -10.00 -26.42
CA THR A 164 39.46 -9.19 -26.24
C THR A 164 39.46 -8.45 -24.91
N THR A 165 40.23 -9.03 -23.99
CA THR A 165 41.18 -8.44 -23.01
C THR A 165 40.87 -7.22 -22.13
N PRO A 166 41.45 -7.20 -20.90
CA PRO A 166 41.05 -6.32 -19.80
C PRO A 166 41.97 -5.10 -19.63
N LYS A 167 41.38 -3.93 -19.28
CA LYS A 167 42.01 -2.73 -18.69
C LYS A 167 40.93 -1.63 -18.60
N GLU A 168 40.82 -0.74 -17.62
CA GLU A 168 41.70 -0.33 -16.53
C GLU A 168 40.84 0.45 -15.52
N ASP A 169 41.22 0.38 -14.24
CA ASP A 169 40.62 1.09 -13.12
C ASP A 169 40.71 2.61 -13.34
N ARG A 170 39.57 3.25 -13.65
CA ARG A 170 39.40 4.69 -13.55
C ARG A 170 38.13 4.97 -12.75
N ARG A 171 38.31 5.27 -11.46
CA ARG A 171 37.26 5.82 -10.60
C ARG A 171 36.75 7.13 -11.21
N GLU A 172 35.57 7.08 -11.80
CA GLU A 172 34.79 8.24 -12.19
C GLU A 172 34.05 8.74 -10.94
N PRO A 173 34.05 10.05 -10.62
CA PRO A 173 33.35 10.58 -9.46
C PRO A 173 31.85 10.32 -9.61
N ALA A 174 31.23 9.76 -8.56
CA ALA A 174 29.82 9.41 -8.53
C ALA A 174 28.93 10.60 -8.91
N GLN A 175 28.46 10.63 -10.15
CA GLN A 175 27.44 11.56 -10.61
C GLN A 175 26.09 11.17 -9.98
N SER A 176 25.41 12.16 -9.41
CA SER A 176 24.18 12.01 -8.62
C SER A 176 23.03 11.45 -9.46
N LYS A 177 22.35 10.43 -8.93
CA LYS A 177 21.16 9.78 -9.53
C LYS A 177 19.86 10.54 -9.27
N VAL A 178 19.93 11.88 -9.17
CA VAL A 178 18.76 12.71 -8.89
C VAL A 178 18.19 13.21 -10.21
N SER A 179 17.17 12.53 -10.72
CA SER A 179 16.46 12.98 -11.92
C SER A 179 15.59 14.21 -11.58
N PRO A 180 15.71 15.32 -12.32
CA PRO A 180 15.19 16.63 -11.91
C PRO A 180 13.66 16.71 -11.79
N ASN A 181 12.93 15.77 -12.39
CA ASN A 181 11.46 15.75 -12.41
C ASN A 181 10.84 14.54 -11.71
N LYS A 182 11.64 13.69 -11.06
CA LYS A 182 11.12 12.57 -10.29
C LYS A 182 10.50 13.08 -9.00
N VAL A 183 9.33 12.55 -8.70
CA VAL A 183 8.65 12.70 -7.42
C VAL A 183 9.04 11.50 -6.58
N TYR A 184 9.72 11.76 -5.47
CA TYR A 184 10.16 10.75 -4.53
C TYR A 184 9.09 10.50 -3.47
N LYS A 185 9.05 9.29 -2.93
CA LYS A 185 8.28 9.01 -1.70
C LYS A 185 9.15 9.37 -0.49
N GLY A 186 8.54 9.67 0.66
CA GLY A 186 9.28 9.98 1.91
C GLY A 186 10.33 8.92 2.30
N SER A 187 10.10 7.64 1.94
CA SER A 187 11.06 6.55 2.19
C SER A 187 12.26 6.52 1.24
N GLU A 188 12.25 7.30 0.16
CA GLU A 188 13.30 7.31 -0.86
C GLU A 188 14.25 8.51 -0.71
N VAL A 189 14.03 9.34 0.31
CA VAL A 189 14.78 10.56 0.58
C VAL A 189 15.52 10.44 1.91
N ASP A 190 16.64 11.15 2.04
CA ASP A 190 17.44 11.19 3.25
C ASP A 190 16.76 12.02 4.35
N LYS A 191 16.03 13.07 3.94
CA LYS A 191 15.18 13.88 4.81
C LYS A 191 13.81 14.10 4.17
N GLU A 192 12.76 13.82 4.92
CA GLU A 192 11.38 14.09 4.51
C GLU A 192 11.09 15.62 4.54
N PRO A 193 10.10 16.10 3.75
CA PRO A 193 9.65 17.48 3.85
C PRO A 193 9.09 17.80 5.22
N GLU A 194 9.35 19.02 5.68
CA GLU A 194 8.93 19.48 7.01
C GLU A 194 8.14 20.79 6.91
N TYR A 195 6.99 20.85 7.57
CA TYR A 195 6.19 22.08 7.69
C TYR A 195 6.82 23.02 8.73
N PRO A 196 6.75 24.35 8.59
CA PRO A 196 7.22 25.28 9.61
C PRO A 196 6.62 24.99 10.99
N GLY A 197 7.47 24.77 12.00
CA GLY A 197 7.02 24.39 13.34
C GLY A 197 6.61 22.91 13.50
N GLY A 198 6.90 22.08 12.49
CA GLY A 198 6.70 20.64 12.50
C GLY A 198 5.24 20.19 12.41
N ASN A 199 5.01 18.90 12.65
CA ASN A 199 3.70 18.27 12.49
C ASN A 199 2.62 18.85 13.41
N GLN A 200 2.98 19.34 14.59
CA GLN A 200 2.00 19.93 15.51
C GLN A 200 1.47 21.27 14.98
N ALA A 201 2.36 22.13 14.46
CA ALA A 201 1.97 23.39 13.84
C ALA A 201 1.12 23.16 12.58
N LEU A 202 1.50 22.18 11.76
CA LEU A 202 0.73 21.74 10.59
C LEU A 202 -0.72 21.40 10.95
N LEU A 203 -0.93 20.53 11.94
CA LEU A 203 -2.27 20.13 12.36
C LEU A 203 -3.06 21.30 12.94
N ALA A 204 -2.41 22.19 13.69
CA ALA A 204 -3.04 23.38 14.26
C ALA A 204 -3.49 24.38 13.18
N ASP A 205 -2.65 24.62 12.16
CA ASP A 205 -2.96 25.52 11.06
C ASP A 205 -4.04 24.95 10.15
N ILE A 206 -4.01 23.63 9.90
CA ILE A 206 -5.11 22.93 9.22
C ILE A 206 -6.41 23.17 9.99
N ALA A 207 -6.44 22.85 11.29
CA ALA A 207 -7.64 23.00 12.11
C ALA A 207 -8.17 24.44 12.12
N ARG A 208 -7.28 25.44 12.21
CA ARG A 208 -7.64 26.86 12.16
C ARG A 208 -8.17 27.29 10.78
N SER A 209 -7.70 26.66 9.72
CA SER A 209 -8.03 27.02 8.34
C SER A 209 -9.30 26.33 7.81
N ILE A 210 -9.78 25.27 8.46
CA ILE A 210 -10.98 24.53 8.06
C ILE A 210 -12.22 25.43 8.13
N ARG A 211 -12.99 25.45 7.04
CA ARG A 211 -14.32 26.04 6.97
C ARG A 211 -15.34 24.92 6.74
N TYR A 212 -16.06 24.56 7.80
CA TYR A 212 -17.03 23.46 7.70
C TYR A 212 -18.14 23.81 6.70
N PRO A 213 -18.33 23.04 5.61
CA PRO A 213 -19.38 23.30 4.64
C PRO A 213 -20.77 23.22 5.28
N MET A 214 -21.61 24.23 5.07
CA MET A 214 -22.92 24.33 5.74
C MET A 214 -23.82 23.11 5.53
N ILE A 215 -23.84 22.56 4.31
CA ILE A 215 -24.61 21.35 3.97
C ILE A 215 -24.15 20.17 4.83
N CYS A 216 -22.83 19.98 4.99
CA CYS A 216 -22.28 18.90 5.80
C CYS A 216 -22.56 19.12 7.30
N LYS A 217 -22.56 20.38 7.76
CA LYS A 217 -22.90 20.73 9.15
C LYS A 217 -24.37 20.43 9.47
N GLN A 218 -25.30 20.80 8.59
CA GLN A 218 -26.73 20.51 8.74
C GLN A 218 -27.02 19.00 8.73
N GLN A 219 -26.31 18.26 7.88
CA GLN A 219 -26.45 16.81 7.76
C GLN A 219 -25.61 16.01 8.76
N LYS A 220 -24.87 16.69 9.65
CA LYS A 220 -23.96 16.05 10.64
C LYS A 220 -22.94 15.09 10.00
N ILE A 221 -22.48 15.39 8.79
CA ILE A 221 -21.51 14.55 8.07
C ILE A 221 -20.12 14.90 8.58
N GLN A 222 -19.46 13.93 9.23
CA GLN A 222 -18.11 14.04 9.82
C GLN A 222 -17.17 12.99 9.21
N GLY A 223 -15.86 13.14 9.42
CA GLY A 223 -14.87 12.14 9.06
C GLY A 223 -13.52 12.71 8.63
N ASP A 224 -12.61 11.80 8.31
CA ASP A 224 -11.23 12.13 7.94
C ASP A 224 -11.00 12.01 6.43
N VAL A 225 -10.61 13.13 5.81
CA VAL A 225 -10.20 13.18 4.41
C VAL A 225 -8.68 13.08 4.35
N LEU A 226 -8.14 12.06 3.68
CA LEU A 226 -6.70 11.97 3.40
C LEU A 226 -6.40 12.74 2.12
N VAL A 227 -5.53 13.73 2.22
CA VAL A 227 -5.11 14.56 1.09
C VAL A 227 -3.65 14.25 0.77
N SER A 228 -3.37 13.83 -0.46
CA SER A 228 -2.01 13.69 -0.99
C SER A 228 -1.63 14.95 -1.77
N PHE A 229 -0.37 15.34 -1.67
CA PHE A 229 0.19 16.50 -2.34
C PHE A 229 1.69 16.29 -2.57
N ILE A 230 2.29 17.11 -3.41
CA ILE A 230 3.75 17.12 -3.63
C ILE A 230 4.32 18.37 -2.99
N VAL A 231 5.35 18.19 -2.17
CA VAL A 231 6.22 19.29 -1.76
C VAL A 231 7.32 19.44 -2.81
N GLU A 232 7.35 20.61 -3.43
CA GLU A 232 8.30 20.96 -4.47
C GLU A 232 9.67 21.30 -3.89
N LYS A 233 10.68 21.38 -4.78
CA LYS A 233 12.07 21.69 -4.41
C LYS A 233 12.24 23.09 -3.80
N ASP A 234 11.29 23.99 -4.05
CA ASP A 234 11.22 25.35 -3.51
C ASP A 234 10.35 25.46 -2.25
N GLY A 235 9.79 24.34 -1.76
CA GLY A 235 8.91 24.33 -0.60
C GLY A 235 7.45 24.69 -0.89
N SER A 236 7.09 24.90 -2.17
CA SER A 236 5.70 25.06 -2.58
C SER A 236 4.95 23.72 -2.62
N VAL A 237 3.62 23.78 -2.63
CA VAL A 237 2.76 22.59 -2.66
C VAL A 237 2.04 22.51 -4.01
N SER A 238 2.11 21.34 -4.65
CA SER A 238 1.46 21.05 -5.93
C SER A 238 0.70 19.71 -5.89
N ASP A 239 -0.02 19.39 -6.97
CA ASP A 239 -0.75 18.12 -7.16
C ASP A 239 -1.62 17.66 -5.96
N VAL A 240 -2.31 18.62 -5.35
CA VAL A 240 -3.15 18.37 -4.17
C VAL A 240 -4.43 17.64 -4.54
N THR A 241 -4.59 16.42 -4.03
CA THR A 241 -5.70 15.50 -4.34
C THR A 241 -6.22 14.79 -3.10
N ALA A 242 -7.55 14.70 -2.96
CA ALA A 242 -8.17 13.89 -1.92
C ALA A 242 -8.15 12.40 -2.34
N VAL A 243 -7.37 11.58 -1.63
CA VAL A 243 -7.21 10.15 -1.91
C VAL A 243 -8.18 9.31 -1.09
N LYS A 244 -8.38 9.62 0.20
CA LYS A 244 -9.48 9.06 1.00
C LYS A 244 -10.59 10.10 1.07
N LYS A 245 -11.73 9.76 0.48
CA LYS A 245 -12.87 10.66 0.30
C LYS A 245 -13.96 10.33 1.33
N VAL A 246 -14.58 11.36 1.89
CA VAL A 246 -15.73 11.22 2.81
C VAL A 246 -16.99 11.74 2.14
N HIS A 247 -17.01 13.02 1.80
CA HIS A 247 -18.13 13.68 1.14
C HIS A 247 -17.60 14.77 0.22
N ALA A 248 -18.22 14.99 -0.95
CA ALA A 248 -17.69 15.88 -1.98
C ALA A 248 -17.31 17.27 -1.43
N ASN A 249 -18.19 17.88 -0.63
CA ASN A 249 -17.94 19.20 -0.03
C ASN A 249 -16.78 19.18 1.00
N LEU A 250 -16.64 18.12 1.80
CA LEU A 250 -15.53 17.98 2.75
C LEU A 250 -14.20 17.76 2.01
N ASN A 251 -14.23 16.98 0.93
CA ASN A 251 -13.05 16.71 0.11
C ASN A 251 -12.55 17.99 -0.57
N THR A 252 -13.45 18.79 -1.14
CA THR A 252 -13.12 20.09 -1.74
C THR A 252 -12.51 21.04 -0.72
N GLU A 253 -13.08 21.09 0.49
CA GLU A 253 -12.57 21.93 1.56
C GLU A 253 -11.19 21.46 2.05
N ALA A 254 -10.99 20.15 2.22
CA ALA A 254 -9.69 19.59 2.60
C ALA A 254 -8.59 19.94 1.59
N VAL A 255 -8.91 19.82 0.29
CA VAL A 255 -7.98 20.21 -0.79
C VAL A 255 -7.67 21.72 -0.74
N ARG A 256 -8.67 22.56 -0.47
CA ARG A 256 -8.47 24.02 -0.33
C ARG A 256 -7.54 24.35 0.84
N VAL A 257 -7.74 23.73 1.99
CA VAL A 257 -6.91 23.93 3.18
C VAL A 257 -5.47 23.52 2.89
N VAL A 258 -5.24 22.33 2.34
CA VAL A 258 -3.88 21.84 2.05
C VAL A 258 -3.18 22.71 1.01
N LYS A 259 -3.90 23.21 -0.02
CA LYS A 259 -3.35 24.18 -0.99
C LYS A 259 -2.91 25.51 -0.37
N SER A 260 -3.47 25.88 0.79
CA SER A 260 -3.12 27.13 1.48
C SER A 260 -1.90 27.00 2.39
N LEU A 261 -1.43 25.77 2.66
CA LEU A 261 -0.23 25.52 3.44
C LEU A 261 1.00 25.85 2.59
N LYS A 262 1.86 26.74 3.09
CA LYS A 262 3.05 27.24 2.38
C LYS A 262 4.31 27.05 3.22
N GLU A 263 5.44 27.39 2.61
CA GLU A 263 6.75 27.50 3.27
C GLU A 263 7.29 26.17 3.80
N TRP A 264 7.00 25.06 3.10
CA TRP A 264 7.57 23.78 3.49
C TRP A 264 9.09 23.78 3.29
N THR A 265 9.81 23.14 4.20
CA THR A 265 11.18 22.73 3.93
C THR A 265 11.13 21.52 2.99
N PRO A 266 11.79 21.56 1.82
CA PRO A 266 11.75 20.46 0.86
C PRO A 266 12.45 19.22 1.40
N GLY A 267 12.10 18.05 0.86
CA GLY A 267 12.84 16.82 1.15
C GLY A 267 14.22 16.83 0.51
N ILE A 268 15.18 16.16 1.13
CA ILE A 268 16.58 16.09 0.67
C ILE A 268 16.93 14.67 0.27
N LYS A 269 17.54 14.50 -0.91
CA LYS A 269 18.12 13.24 -1.37
C LYS A 269 19.49 13.50 -2.00
N ASP A 270 20.48 12.71 -1.61
CA ASP A 270 21.87 12.83 -2.05
C ASP A 270 22.40 14.28 -1.87
N GLY A 271 21.96 14.95 -0.80
CA GLY A 271 22.30 16.33 -0.49
C GLY A 271 21.59 17.41 -1.32
N GLN A 272 20.65 17.04 -2.20
CA GLN A 272 19.91 17.97 -3.06
C GLN A 272 18.42 18.03 -2.69
N PRO A 273 17.76 19.21 -2.80
CA PRO A 273 16.31 19.31 -2.63
C PRO A 273 15.59 18.58 -3.77
N VAL A 274 14.62 17.74 -3.41
CA VAL A 274 13.85 16.91 -4.35
C VAL A 274 12.35 17.07 -4.14
N ARG A 275 11.57 16.76 -5.18
CA ARG A 275 10.10 16.75 -5.12
C ARG A 275 9.68 15.52 -4.33
N VAL A 276 8.86 15.68 -3.29
CA VAL A 276 8.43 14.56 -2.45
C VAL A 276 6.91 14.51 -2.32
N GLN A 277 6.33 13.34 -2.56
CA GLN A 277 4.92 13.09 -2.31
C GLN A 277 4.67 12.91 -0.81
N SER A 278 3.79 13.74 -0.26
CA SER A 278 3.34 13.73 1.13
C SER A 278 1.83 13.54 1.22
N ALA A 279 1.34 13.22 2.41
CA ALA A 279 -0.09 13.13 2.68
C ALA A 279 -0.43 13.54 4.11
N VAL A 280 -1.59 14.17 4.30
CA VAL A 280 -2.08 14.60 5.60
C VAL A 280 -3.57 14.33 5.75
N TYR A 281 -3.99 13.97 6.96
CA TYR A 281 -5.42 13.87 7.28
C TYR A 281 -5.98 15.24 7.66
N VAL A 282 -7.12 15.57 7.05
CA VAL A 282 -7.96 16.71 7.44
C VAL A 282 -9.21 16.13 8.10
N THR A 283 -9.30 16.29 9.42
CA THR A 283 -10.40 15.79 10.24
C THR A 283 -11.52 16.82 10.33
N PHE A 284 -12.73 16.40 9.96
CA PHE A 284 -13.95 17.18 10.13
C PHE A 284 -14.77 16.63 11.30
N SER A 285 -14.78 17.36 12.40
CA SER A 285 -15.60 17.10 13.58
C SER A 285 -16.48 18.31 13.92
N LEU A 286 -17.71 18.07 14.36
CA LEU A 286 -18.69 19.07 14.80
C LEU A 286 -18.73 19.17 16.32
#